data_AF-A0A529CDN5-F1
#
_entry.id   AF-A0A529CDN5-F1
#
_cell.length_a   1.000
_cell.length_b   1.000
_cell.length_c   1.000
_cell.angle_alpha   90.00
_cell.angle_beta   90.00
_cell.angle_gamma   90.00
#
_symmetry.space_group_name_H-M   'P 1'
#
loop_
_entity.id
_entity.type
_entity.pdbx_description
1 polymer ?
#
loop_
_entity_poly.entity_id
_entity_poly.type
_entity_poly.pdbx_seq_one_letter_code
_entity_poly.pdbx_strand_id
1 'polypeptide(L)'
;HLARPNSKTMAIIGNGAQSEFQALAFKAIVGVTELRLFDIDPSATERCARNLAGKGVTIKACSSSQEAVEGADIITTVTADKQYATILSDNMVGPGVHINAVGGDCPGKTELHKDILLRSDIFVEYPPQTRIEGEIQQLDADYPVNELWQVIAGKREGRQSERVITLFDSVGFAIEDFSALRYVRSKLEETGLYVDLDLLADPDEPRDLYGMLLRCEAHLRAV
;
A
#
# COMPACT_ATOMS: atom_id res chain seq x y z
N HIS A 1 -4.61 6.43 13.30
CA HIS A 1 -3.61 7.47 13.60
C HIS A 1 -3.79 8.73 12.76
N LEU A 2 -3.92 8.61 11.44
CA LEU A 2 -3.93 9.76 10.51
C LEU A 2 -5.33 10.13 10.02
N ALA A 3 -6.18 9.16 9.70
CA ALA A 3 -7.60 9.42 9.43
C ALA A 3 -8.36 9.90 10.67
N ARG A 4 -9.48 10.61 10.47
CA ARG A 4 -10.40 10.94 11.55
C ARG A 4 -11.00 9.65 12.13
N PRO A 5 -11.22 9.56 13.45
CA PRO A 5 -11.74 8.33 14.07
C PRO A 5 -13.18 7.99 13.65
N ASN A 6 -13.93 8.95 13.10
CA ASN A 6 -15.30 8.79 12.64
C ASN A 6 -15.45 8.73 11.12
N SER A 7 -14.35 8.53 10.38
CA SER A 7 -14.40 8.39 8.91
C SER A 7 -15.31 7.22 8.50
N LYS A 8 -16.26 7.49 7.61
CA LYS A 8 -17.26 6.52 7.12
C LYS A 8 -17.15 6.28 5.62
N THR A 9 -16.77 7.30 4.86
CA THR A 9 -16.78 7.27 3.40
C THR A 9 -15.35 7.28 2.87
N MET A 10 -15.03 6.29 2.04
CA MET A 10 -13.72 6.14 1.41
C MET A 10 -13.88 6.15 -0.10
N ALA A 11 -13.11 7.02 -0.78
CA ALA A 11 -12.92 6.97 -2.22
C ALA A 11 -11.72 6.09 -2.55
N ILE A 12 -11.85 5.22 -3.55
CA ILE A 12 -10.77 4.38 -4.08
C ILE A 12 -10.63 4.65 -5.56
N ILE A 13 -9.50 5.28 -5.93
CA ILE A 13 -9.14 5.60 -7.30
C ILE A 13 -8.10 4.60 -7.78
N GLY A 14 -8.43 3.86 -8.85
CA GLY A 14 -7.75 2.64 -9.22
C GLY A 14 -8.43 1.44 -8.56
N ASN A 15 -9.12 0.61 -9.34
CA ASN A 15 -9.86 -0.54 -8.86
C ASN A 15 -9.24 -1.86 -9.35
N GLY A 16 -7.92 -1.84 -9.49
CA GLY A 16 -7.06 -2.99 -9.78
C GLY A 16 -6.87 -3.92 -8.57
N ALA A 17 -5.75 -4.65 -8.57
CA ALA A 17 -5.49 -5.74 -7.62
C ALA A 17 -5.46 -5.34 -6.14
N GLN A 18 -5.14 -4.08 -5.82
CA GLN A 18 -5.02 -3.61 -4.44
C GLN A 18 -6.35 -3.18 -3.83
N SER A 19 -7.34 -2.86 -4.65
CA SER A 19 -8.52 -2.09 -4.23
C SER A 19 -9.40 -2.81 -3.21
N GLU A 20 -9.66 -4.10 -3.39
CA GLU A 20 -10.45 -4.90 -2.45
C GLU A 20 -9.74 -5.04 -1.09
N PHE A 21 -8.42 -5.21 -1.09
CA PHE A 21 -7.63 -5.32 0.15
C PHE A 21 -7.61 -4.00 0.92
N GLN A 22 -7.42 -2.87 0.22
CA GLN A 22 -7.51 -1.54 0.82
C GLN A 22 -8.90 -1.31 1.44
N ALA A 23 -9.97 -1.58 0.70
CA ALA A 23 -11.34 -1.45 1.20
C ALA A 23 -11.59 -2.26 2.48
N LEU A 24 -11.19 -3.53 2.50
CA LEU A 24 -11.38 -4.41 3.65
C LEU A 24 -10.51 -4.00 4.84
N ALA A 25 -9.27 -3.55 4.61
CA ALA A 25 -8.38 -3.06 5.65
C ALA A 25 -8.97 -1.81 6.33
N PHE A 26 -9.39 -0.80 5.56
CA PHE A 26 -9.99 0.42 6.11
C PHE A 26 -11.33 0.16 6.80
N LYS A 27 -12.13 -0.79 6.29
CA LYS A 27 -13.30 -1.26 7.02
C LYS A 27 -12.92 -1.84 8.39
N ALA A 28 -11.92 -2.72 8.45
CA ALA A 28 -11.54 -3.41 9.67
C ALA A 28 -10.91 -2.48 10.72
N ILE A 29 -10.05 -1.53 10.29
CA ILE A 29 -9.26 -0.70 11.20
C ILE A 29 -9.89 0.66 11.51
N VAL A 30 -10.71 1.21 10.61
CA VAL A 30 -11.37 2.53 10.77
C VAL A 30 -12.88 2.41 10.91
N GLY A 31 -13.49 1.36 10.36
CA GLY A 31 -14.95 1.21 10.35
C GLY A 31 -15.62 1.96 9.20
N VAL A 32 -14.93 2.08 8.06
CA VAL A 32 -15.51 2.56 6.79
C VAL A 32 -16.73 1.73 6.40
N THR A 33 -17.81 2.40 6.03
CA THR A 33 -19.08 1.77 5.67
C THR A 33 -19.53 2.09 4.24
N GLU A 34 -19.00 3.13 3.62
CA GLU A 34 -19.30 3.54 2.25
C GLU A 34 -18.02 3.59 1.41
N LEU A 35 -18.07 2.98 0.23
CA LEU A 35 -17.01 2.98 -0.76
C LEU A 35 -17.47 3.68 -2.03
N ARG A 36 -16.62 4.56 -2.56
CA ARG A 36 -16.80 5.23 -3.84
C ARG A 36 -15.67 4.82 -4.76
N LEU A 37 -16.01 4.09 -5.80
CA LEU A 37 -15.06 3.39 -6.64
C LEU A 37 -14.97 4.09 -7.99
N PHE A 38 -13.76 4.38 -8.44
CA PHE A 38 -13.50 4.86 -9.79
C PHE A 38 -12.23 4.25 -10.36
N ASP A 39 -12.32 3.81 -11.61
CA ASP A 39 -11.21 3.42 -12.46
C ASP A 39 -11.50 3.88 -13.89
N ILE A 40 -10.46 4.17 -14.66
CA ILE A 40 -10.57 4.50 -16.09
C ILE A 40 -11.08 3.31 -16.91
N ASP A 41 -10.85 2.09 -16.43
CA ASP A 41 -11.48 0.86 -16.92
C ASP A 41 -12.73 0.54 -16.08
N PRO A 42 -13.95 0.74 -16.61
CA PRO A 42 -15.17 0.45 -15.88
C PRO A 42 -15.28 -1.00 -15.42
N SER A 43 -14.68 -1.95 -16.16
CA SER A 43 -14.73 -3.37 -15.80
C SER A 43 -13.97 -3.68 -14.51
N ALA A 44 -12.93 -2.90 -14.19
CA ALA A 44 -12.21 -2.98 -12.93
C ALA A 44 -13.10 -2.55 -11.75
N THR A 45 -13.81 -1.43 -11.90
CA THR A 45 -14.80 -0.94 -10.94
C THR A 45 -15.91 -1.97 -10.70
N GLU A 46 -16.47 -2.54 -11.78
CA GLU A 46 -17.51 -3.57 -11.70
C GLU A 46 -17.03 -4.84 -10.98
N ARG A 47 -15.81 -5.31 -11.28
CA ARG A 47 -15.20 -6.46 -10.60
C ARG A 47 -15.02 -6.18 -9.11
N CYS A 48 -14.42 -5.03 -8.76
CA CYS A 48 -14.19 -4.65 -7.37
C CYS A 48 -15.51 -4.57 -6.60
N ALA A 49 -16.52 -3.91 -7.18
CA ALA A 49 -17.85 -3.81 -6.60
C ALA A 49 -18.49 -5.19 -6.36
N ARG A 50 -18.38 -6.11 -7.33
CA ARG A 50 -18.88 -7.48 -7.20
C ARG A 50 -18.15 -8.27 -6.11
N ASN A 51 -16.83 -8.15 -6.00
CA ASN A 51 -16.04 -8.85 -4.99
C ASN A 51 -16.33 -8.34 -3.56
N LEU A 52 -16.63 -7.05 -3.43
CA LEU A 52 -16.97 -6.40 -2.17
C LEU A 52 -18.47 -6.48 -1.83
N ALA A 53 -19.31 -6.95 -2.74
CA ALA A 53 -20.73 -7.15 -2.50
C ALA A 53 -20.95 -8.08 -1.29
N GLY A 54 -21.88 -7.69 -0.40
CA GLY A 54 -22.17 -8.44 0.82
C GLY A 54 -21.09 -8.37 1.90
N LYS A 55 -19.98 -7.64 1.68
CA LYS A 55 -18.94 -7.42 2.70
C LYS A 55 -19.30 -6.33 3.69
N GLY A 56 -20.57 -5.97 3.85
CA GLY A 56 -21.05 -4.98 4.84
C GLY A 56 -20.53 -3.57 4.60
N VAL A 57 -20.43 -3.17 3.33
CA VAL A 57 -20.16 -1.81 2.86
C VAL A 57 -21.16 -1.46 1.77
N THR A 58 -21.59 -0.20 1.71
CA THR A 58 -22.30 0.33 0.55
C THR A 58 -21.30 0.74 -0.50
N ILE A 59 -21.62 0.51 -1.78
CA ILE A 59 -20.69 0.73 -2.89
C ILE A 59 -21.38 1.64 -3.89
N LYS A 60 -20.71 2.72 -4.27
CA LYS A 60 -21.08 3.61 -5.37
C LYS A 60 -19.99 3.54 -6.43
N ALA A 61 -20.34 3.05 -7.62
CA ALA A 61 -19.49 3.23 -8.80
C ALA A 61 -19.64 4.67 -9.29
N CYS A 62 -18.52 5.36 -9.45
CA CYS A 62 -18.46 6.76 -9.87
C CYS A 62 -17.96 6.86 -11.32
N SER A 63 -18.34 7.94 -11.98
CA SER A 63 -18.02 8.22 -13.40
C SER A 63 -16.73 9.01 -13.58
N SER A 64 -16.19 9.57 -12.50
CA SER A 64 -14.92 10.32 -12.49
C SER A 64 -14.27 10.25 -11.11
N SER A 65 -12.96 10.54 -11.05
CA SER A 65 -12.25 10.68 -9.77
C SER A 65 -12.84 11.80 -8.93
N GLN A 66 -13.27 12.90 -9.55
CA GLN A 66 -13.92 14.03 -8.87
C GLN A 66 -15.21 13.62 -8.17
N GLU A 67 -16.07 12.86 -8.84
CA GLU A 67 -17.31 12.36 -8.23
C GLU A 67 -17.02 11.39 -7.08
N ALA A 68 -15.98 10.56 -7.22
CA ALA A 68 -15.62 9.59 -6.20
C ALA A 68 -15.15 10.26 -4.90
N VAL A 69 -14.33 11.31 -4.99
CA VAL A 69 -13.74 11.95 -3.80
C VAL A 69 -14.65 12.98 -3.13
N GLU A 70 -15.71 13.44 -3.79
CA GLU A 70 -16.58 14.50 -3.27
C GLU A 70 -17.23 14.11 -1.93
N GLY A 71 -16.77 14.70 -0.81
CA GLY A 71 -17.28 14.36 0.52
C GLY A 71 -16.76 13.03 1.07
N ALA A 72 -15.71 12.45 0.48
CA ALA A 72 -14.99 11.34 1.08
C ALA A 72 -14.19 11.80 2.31
N ASP A 73 -14.14 10.98 3.36
CA ASP A 73 -13.29 11.23 4.52
C ASP A 73 -11.86 10.73 4.29
N ILE A 74 -11.73 9.67 3.49
CA ILE A 74 -10.48 9.01 3.13
C ILE A 74 -10.43 8.87 1.61
N ILE A 75 -9.28 9.17 1.01
CA ILE A 75 -9.03 8.92 -0.41
C ILE A 75 -7.85 7.96 -0.50
N THR A 76 -8.00 6.84 -1.19
CA THR A 76 -6.92 5.93 -1.55
C THR A 76 -6.69 5.97 -3.04
N THR A 77 -5.45 6.23 -3.46
CA THR A 77 -5.02 6.13 -4.85
C THR A 77 -4.11 4.92 -4.99
N VAL A 78 -4.47 4.02 -5.91
CA VAL A 78 -3.78 2.75 -6.20
C VAL A 78 -3.83 2.50 -7.71
N THR A 79 -3.55 3.54 -8.50
CA THR A 79 -3.52 3.46 -9.96
C THR A 79 -2.18 2.89 -10.44
N ALA A 80 -2.18 2.34 -11.66
CA ALA A 80 -1.01 1.73 -12.26
C ALA A 80 -0.69 2.42 -13.60
N ASP A 81 -0.31 3.69 -13.53
CA ASP A 81 0.26 4.43 -14.67
C ASP A 81 1.73 4.75 -14.38
N LYS A 82 2.64 4.46 -15.31
CA LYS A 82 4.08 4.74 -15.15
C LYS A 82 4.44 6.13 -15.66
N GLN A 83 3.75 7.15 -15.15
CA GLN A 83 3.92 8.55 -15.55
C GLN A 83 3.67 9.49 -14.35
N TYR A 84 4.08 10.75 -14.48
CA TYR A 84 3.66 11.83 -13.58
C TYR A 84 2.19 12.18 -13.82
N ALA A 85 1.29 11.38 -13.24
CA ALA A 85 -0.13 11.59 -13.35
C ALA A 85 -0.61 12.61 -12.30
N THR A 86 -1.68 13.32 -12.62
CA THR A 86 -2.45 14.12 -11.66
C THR A 86 -3.84 13.51 -11.54
N ILE A 87 -3.91 12.41 -10.80
CA ILE A 87 -5.15 11.69 -10.51
C ILE A 87 -6.04 12.54 -9.59
N LEU A 88 -5.42 13.21 -8.61
CA LEU A 88 -6.06 14.20 -7.74
C LEU A 88 -5.43 15.57 -7.97
N SER A 89 -6.26 16.54 -8.35
CA SER A 89 -5.92 17.96 -8.36
C SER A 89 -6.29 18.63 -7.04
N ASP A 90 -5.74 19.82 -6.80
CA ASP A 90 -5.88 20.50 -5.51
C ASP A 90 -7.36 20.74 -5.09
N ASN A 91 -8.18 21.20 -6.03
CA ASN A 91 -9.60 21.47 -5.80
C ASN A 91 -10.44 20.22 -5.44
N MET A 92 -9.89 19.01 -5.59
CA MET A 92 -10.57 17.76 -5.30
C MET A 92 -10.49 17.35 -3.82
N VAL A 93 -9.51 17.87 -3.07
CA VAL A 93 -9.28 17.46 -1.67
C VAL A 93 -9.73 18.55 -0.70
N GLY A 94 -10.77 18.25 0.07
CA GLY A 94 -11.30 19.14 1.11
C GLY A 94 -10.52 19.07 2.44
N PRO A 95 -10.76 20.03 3.35
CA PRO A 95 -10.23 19.97 4.72
C PRO A 95 -10.63 18.68 5.45
N GLY A 96 -9.73 18.16 6.27
CA GLY A 96 -10.00 17.01 7.14
C GLY A 96 -9.92 15.64 6.46
N VAL A 97 -9.60 15.59 5.18
CA VAL A 97 -9.39 14.36 4.42
C VAL A 97 -8.08 13.68 4.86
N HIS A 98 -8.09 12.35 4.87
CA HIS A 98 -6.86 11.57 4.86
C HIS A 98 -6.63 10.97 3.47
N ILE A 99 -5.44 11.20 2.93
CA ILE A 99 -5.00 10.62 1.66
C ILE A 99 -4.04 9.47 1.98
N ASN A 100 -4.32 8.32 1.38
CA ASN A 100 -3.48 7.13 1.37
C ASN A 100 -3.00 6.94 -0.08
N ALA A 101 -1.85 7.54 -0.40
CA ALA A 101 -1.28 7.50 -1.74
C ALA A 101 -0.33 6.31 -1.84
N VAL A 102 -0.69 5.33 -2.67
CA VAL A 102 -0.01 4.03 -2.74
C VAL A 102 0.43 3.70 -4.17
N GLY A 103 -0.19 4.31 -5.19
CA GLY A 103 0.15 4.01 -6.58
C GLY A 103 1.47 4.64 -7.01
N GLY A 104 1.84 5.82 -6.52
CA GLY A 104 3.12 6.49 -6.81
C GLY A 104 4.28 5.86 -6.04
N ASP A 105 4.93 4.86 -6.64
CA ASP A 105 5.90 3.97 -5.95
C ASP A 105 7.27 3.88 -6.65
N CYS A 106 7.56 4.76 -7.61
CA CYS A 106 8.86 4.76 -8.28
C CYS A 106 9.23 6.14 -8.87
N PRO A 107 10.52 6.36 -9.22
CA PRO A 107 10.93 7.63 -9.81
C PRO A 107 10.20 7.87 -11.13
N GLY A 108 9.61 9.06 -11.29
CA GLY A 108 8.83 9.38 -12.47
C GLY A 108 7.36 8.99 -12.43
N LYS A 109 6.87 8.47 -11.29
CA LYS A 109 5.51 7.98 -11.11
C LYS A 109 4.86 8.62 -9.89
N THR A 110 3.86 9.46 -10.13
CA THR A 110 3.10 10.17 -9.09
C THR A 110 1.62 10.19 -9.44
N GLU A 111 0.77 10.35 -8.44
CA GLU A 111 -0.69 10.40 -8.56
C GLU A 111 -1.27 11.75 -8.12
N LEU A 112 -0.55 12.51 -7.28
CA LEU A 112 -1.06 13.75 -6.69
C LEU A 112 -0.43 14.99 -7.31
N HIS A 113 -1.21 16.06 -7.46
CA HIS A 113 -0.64 17.36 -7.74
C HIS A 113 0.19 17.88 -6.56
N LYS A 114 1.36 18.48 -6.82
CA LYS A 114 2.27 19.08 -5.83
C LYS A 114 1.57 19.95 -4.77
N ASP A 115 0.55 20.71 -5.15
CA ASP A 115 -0.16 21.60 -4.23
C ASP A 115 -0.89 20.86 -3.10
N ILE A 116 -1.30 19.61 -3.32
CA ILE A 116 -1.87 18.75 -2.27
C ILE A 116 -0.82 18.47 -1.21
N LEU A 117 0.41 18.17 -1.62
CA LEU A 117 1.52 17.88 -0.71
C LEU A 117 1.87 19.11 0.15
N LEU A 118 1.93 20.29 -0.48
CA LEU A 118 2.30 21.54 0.17
C LEU A 118 1.35 21.97 1.30
N ARG A 119 0.11 21.47 1.32
CA ARG A 119 -0.90 21.76 2.36
C ARG A 119 -1.28 20.57 3.22
N SER A 120 -0.58 19.45 3.07
CA SER A 120 -0.83 18.24 3.85
C SER A 120 0.26 18.05 4.90
N ASP A 121 -0.12 17.48 6.05
CA ASP A 121 0.84 16.86 6.94
C ASP A 121 1.25 15.53 6.30
N ILE A 122 2.51 15.46 5.83
CA ILE A 122 3.03 14.31 5.09
C ILE A 122 3.67 13.31 6.05
N PHE A 123 3.29 12.05 5.92
CA PHE A 123 3.80 10.91 6.65
C PHE A 123 4.37 9.89 5.66
N VAL A 124 5.54 9.35 5.96
CA VAL A 124 6.28 8.43 5.09
C VAL A 124 6.79 7.21 5.86
N GLU A 125 7.11 6.13 5.12
CA GLU A 125 7.68 4.92 5.68
C GLU A 125 9.17 5.09 6.01
N TYR A 126 10.01 5.27 4.98
CA TYR A 126 11.45 5.44 5.07
C TYR A 126 11.90 6.62 4.19
N PRO A 127 12.19 7.80 4.77
CA PRO A 127 12.40 9.03 4.00
C PRO A 127 13.44 8.92 2.88
N PRO A 128 14.62 8.29 3.07
CA PRO A 128 15.60 8.18 1.99
C PRO A 128 15.08 7.48 0.72
N GLN A 129 14.17 6.51 0.86
CA GLN A 129 13.54 5.83 -0.28
C GLN A 129 12.33 6.63 -0.80
N THR A 130 11.44 7.07 0.08
CA THR A 130 10.23 7.82 -0.33
C THR A 130 10.57 9.13 -1.06
N ARG A 131 11.72 9.76 -0.77
CA ARG A 131 12.22 10.94 -1.53
C ARG A 131 12.49 10.67 -3.00
N ILE A 132 12.80 9.43 -3.34
CA ILE A 132 13.15 9.00 -4.69
C ILE A 132 11.91 8.47 -5.42
N GLU A 133 11.01 7.80 -4.69
CA GLU A 133 9.96 6.96 -5.27
C GLU A 133 8.54 7.49 -5.05
N GLY A 134 8.30 8.22 -3.96
CA GLY A 134 6.96 8.65 -3.54
C GLY A 134 6.52 9.96 -4.16
N GLU A 135 5.36 10.45 -3.73
CA GLU A 135 4.81 11.75 -4.12
C GLU A 135 5.77 12.90 -3.82
N ILE A 136 6.48 12.84 -2.69
CA ILE A 136 7.41 13.89 -2.26
C ILE A 136 8.63 14.07 -3.18
N GLN A 137 8.83 13.23 -4.19
CA GLN A 137 9.81 13.48 -5.25
C GLN A 137 9.54 14.80 -6.01
N GLN A 138 8.31 15.34 -5.91
CA GLN A 138 7.91 16.63 -6.47
C GLN A 138 8.33 17.86 -5.61
N LEU A 139 8.82 17.62 -4.39
CA LEU A 139 9.19 18.65 -3.42
C LEU A 139 10.71 18.82 -3.35
N ASP A 140 11.14 19.90 -2.70
CA ASP A 140 12.55 20.10 -2.39
C ASP A 140 13.06 18.97 -1.47
N ALA A 141 14.33 18.58 -1.63
CA ALA A 141 14.90 17.42 -0.95
C ALA A 141 14.86 17.52 0.59
N ASP A 142 14.84 18.74 1.12
CA ASP A 142 14.79 19.08 2.55
C ASP A 142 13.37 19.42 3.04
N TYR A 143 12.34 19.36 2.20
CA TYR A 143 10.96 19.65 2.58
C TYR A 143 10.53 18.77 3.76
N PRO A 144 10.04 19.30 4.89
CA PRO A 144 9.81 18.49 6.09
C PRO A 144 8.77 17.38 5.87
N VAL A 145 9.09 16.18 6.36
CA VAL A 145 8.17 15.02 6.39
C VAL A 145 8.21 14.35 7.76
N ASN A 146 7.16 13.60 8.08
CA ASN A 146 7.05 12.87 9.34
C ASN A 146 7.23 11.37 9.08
N GLU A 147 8.01 10.68 9.91
CA GLU A 147 8.15 9.23 9.81
C GLU A 147 6.98 8.53 10.53
N LEU A 148 6.30 7.61 9.84
CA LEU A 148 5.11 6.94 10.38
C LEU A 148 5.41 6.16 11.67
N TRP A 149 6.60 5.55 11.77
CA TRP A 149 6.99 4.79 12.96
C TRP A 149 7.03 5.66 14.23
N GLN A 150 7.36 6.95 14.12
CA GLN A 150 7.36 7.86 15.27
C GLN A 150 5.94 8.09 15.80
N VAL A 151 4.96 8.12 14.91
CA VAL A 151 3.54 8.24 15.26
C VAL A 151 3.05 6.97 15.96
N ILE A 152 3.38 5.80 15.39
CA ILE A 152 3.01 4.50 15.96
C ILE A 152 3.64 4.31 17.36
N ALA A 153 4.88 4.75 17.53
CA ALA A 153 5.60 4.67 18.80
C ALA A 153 5.21 5.76 19.82
N GLY A 154 4.27 6.65 19.50
CA GLY A 154 3.85 7.75 20.38
C GLY A 154 4.92 8.84 20.58
N LYS A 155 5.95 8.90 19.72
CA LYS A 155 7.02 9.92 19.76
C LYS A 155 6.66 11.18 19.00
N ARG A 156 5.63 11.11 18.15
CA ARG A 156 5.10 12.22 17.37
C ARG A 156 3.57 12.09 17.30
N GLU A 157 2.88 13.21 17.29
CA GLU A 157 1.44 13.22 17.05
C GLU A 157 1.14 12.85 15.58
N GLY A 158 0.06 12.12 15.35
CA GLY A 158 -0.46 11.87 14.01
C GLY A 158 -1.26 13.07 13.51
N ARG A 159 -2.56 12.90 13.33
CA ARG A 159 -3.46 14.02 13.02
C ARG A 159 -3.50 15.03 14.17
N GLN A 160 -3.22 16.30 13.87
CA GLN A 160 -3.24 17.40 14.85
C GLN A 160 -4.60 18.08 14.99
N SER A 161 -5.46 18.04 13.96
CA SER A 161 -6.83 18.57 14.04
C SER A 161 -7.78 17.90 13.04
N GLU A 162 -9.09 18.10 13.24
CA GLU A 162 -10.12 17.58 12.31
C GLU A 162 -10.06 18.21 10.92
N ARG A 163 -9.46 19.40 10.76
CA ARG A 163 -9.40 20.12 9.48
C ARG A 163 -8.11 19.89 8.70
N VAL A 164 -7.05 19.42 9.35
CA VAL A 164 -5.78 19.12 8.70
C VAL A 164 -5.97 18.04 7.65
N ILE A 165 -5.31 18.20 6.51
CA ILE A 165 -5.19 17.15 5.50
C ILE A 165 -3.96 16.34 5.86
N THR A 166 -4.12 15.03 5.97
CA THR A 166 -3.00 14.13 6.28
C THR A 166 -2.73 13.26 5.06
N LEU A 167 -1.49 13.23 4.59
CA LEU A 167 -1.05 12.41 3.47
C LEU A 167 -0.14 11.30 4.02
N PHE A 168 -0.50 10.04 3.78
CA PHE A 168 0.46 8.95 3.84
C PHE A 168 0.97 8.70 2.42
N ASP A 169 2.24 9.03 2.20
CA ASP A 169 2.97 8.83 0.95
C ASP A 169 3.69 7.49 1.03
N SER A 170 3.02 6.45 0.50
CA SER A 170 3.41 5.06 0.64
C SER A 170 4.06 4.55 -0.64
N VAL A 171 5.23 3.94 -0.48
CA VAL A 171 6.03 3.33 -1.55
C VAL A 171 6.34 1.86 -1.27
N GLY A 172 6.06 1.38 -0.05
CA GLY A 172 6.42 0.05 0.42
C GLY A 172 7.87 -0.02 0.89
N PHE A 173 8.08 -0.59 2.07
CA PHE A 173 9.39 -0.77 2.66
C PHE A 173 9.58 -2.18 3.22
N ALA A 174 10.80 -2.71 3.11
CA ALA A 174 11.11 -4.12 3.39
C ALA A 174 10.70 -4.62 4.79
N ILE A 175 10.51 -3.72 5.77
CA ILE A 175 10.02 -4.09 7.10
C ILE A 175 8.56 -4.62 7.07
N GLU A 176 7.75 -4.16 6.12
CA GLU A 176 6.37 -4.59 5.91
C GLU A 176 6.35 -6.02 5.37
N ASP A 177 7.16 -6.30 4.34
CA ASP A 177 7.35 -7.65 3.78
C ASP A 177 7.90 -8.61 4.83
N PHE A 178 8.91 -8.18 5.60
CA PHE A 178 9.46 -8.97 6.69
C PHE A 178 8.39 -9.33 7.73
N SER A 179 7.52 -8.38 8.07
CA SER A 179 6.44 -8.60 9.02
C SER A 179 5.39 -9.58 8.46
N ALA A 180 5.00 -9.44 7.20
CA ALA A 180 4.11 -10.36 6.51
C ALA A 180 4.69 -11.78 6.43
N LEU A 181 5.97 -11.91 6.08
CA LEU A 181 6.68 -13.20 6.05
C LEU A 181 6.72 -13.88 7.41
N ARG A 182 6.96 -13.12 8.49
CA ARG A 182 6.90 -13.66 9.85
C ARG A 182 5.50 -14.14 10.22
N TYR A 183 4.47 -13.40 9.82
CA TYR A 183 3.08 -13.81 10.03
C TYR A 183 2.78 -15.11 9.27
N VAL A 184 3.07 -15.18 7.97
CA VAL A 184 2.86 -16.40 7.16
C VAL A 184 3.63 -17.58 7.73
N ARG A 185 4.90 -17.39 8.13
CA ARG A 185 5.71 -18.42 8.79
C ARG A 185 5.04 -18.95 10.06
N SER A 186 4.45 -18.08 10.88
CA SER A 186 3.74 -18.50 12.10
C SER A 186 2.49 -19.37 11.81
N LYS A 187 1.97 -19.34 10.58
CA LYS A 187 0.81 -20.12 10.15
C LYS A 187 1.14 -21.45 9.48
N LEU A 188 2.41 -21.74 9.24
CA LEU A 188 2.81 -22.98 8.59
C LEU A 188 2.50 -24.21 9.46
N GLU A 189 2.83 -24.15 10.76
CA GLU A 189 2.54 -25.23 11.70
C GLU A 189 1.02 -25.44 11.89
N GLU A 190 0.24 -24.36 11.91
CA GLU A 190 -1.23 -24.44 12.08
C GLU A 190 -1.94 -25.05 10.85
N THR A 191 -1.44 -24.76 9.64
CA THR A 191 -2.11 -25.13 8.39
C THR A 191 -1.57 -26.41 7.76
N GLY A 192 -0.30 -26.75 8.01
CA GLY A 192 0.41 -27.83 7.33
C GLY A 192 0.61 -27.59 5.82
N LEU A 193 0.36 -26.36 5.33
CA LEU A 193 0.45 -26.02 3.91
C LEU A 193 1.85 -25.54 3.53
N TYR A 194 2.82 -26.46 3.59
CA TYR A 194 4.19 -26.21 3.17
C TYR A 194 4.85 -27.48 2.63
N VAL A 195 5.93 -27.30 1.87
CA VAL A 195 6.83 -28.37 1.47
C VAL A 195 8.22 -27.94 1.89
N ASP A 196 8.94 -28.83 2.58
CA ASP A 196 10.34 -28.60 2.89
C ASP A 196 11.16 -28.74 1.60
N LEU A 197 11.79 -27.64 1.22
CA LEU A 197 12.70 -27.60 0.08
C LEU A 197 14.13 -27.57 0.60
N ASP A 198 14.92 -28.52 0.13
CA ASP A 198 16.36 -28.49 0.32
C ASP A 198 16.97 -27.45 -0.64
N LEU A 199 17.18 -26.23 -0.14
CA LEU A 199 17.68 -25.10 -0.93
C LEU A 199 19.20 -24.98 -0.89
N LEU A 200 19.85 -25.56 0.11
CA LEU A 200 21.28 -25.42 0.35
C LEU A 200 21.95 -26.78 0.15
N ALA A 201 23.07 -26.80 -0.55
CA ALA A 201 23.92 -27.97 -0.52
C ALA A 201 24.45 -28.19 0.91
N ASP A 202 24.26 -29.39 1.45
CA ASP A 202 24.78 -29.81 2.76
C ASP A 202 25.81 -30.95 2.60
N PRO A 203 27.04 -30.66 2.13
CA PRO A 203 28.05 -31.67 1.94
C PRO A 203 28.65 -32.11 3.29
N ASP A 204 28.92 -33.41 3.44
CA ASP A 204 29.55 -33.99 4.65
C ASP A 204 30.86 -33.29 5.05
N GLU A 205 31.60 -32.80 4.05
CA GLU A 205 32.75 -31.93 4.21
C GLU A 205 32.40 -30.56 3.59
N PRO A 206 32.31 -29.47 4.39
CA PRO A 206 31.88 -28.15 3.93
C PRO A 206 32.69 -27.58 2.75
N ARG A 207 33.92 -28.06 2.55
CA ARG A 207 34.80 -27.66 1.45
C ARG A 207 34.70 -28.55 0.21
N ASP A 208 34.09 -29.72 0.32
CA ASP A 208 33.98 -30.73 -0.75
C ASP A 208 32.62 -30.67 -1.46
N LEU A 209 32.21 -29.47 -1.88
CA LEU A 209 30.96 -29.29 -2.62
C LEU A 209 30.98 -30.04 -3.96
N TYR A 210 32.14 -30.07 -4.64
CA TYR A 210 32.26 -30.78 -5.92
C TYR A 210 32.25 -32.30 -5.75
N GLY A 211 32.87 -32.83 -4.70
CA GLY A 211 32.81 -34.27 -4.40
C GLY A 211 31.40 -34.74 -4.09
N MET A 212 30.54 -33.91 -3.48
CA MET A 212 29.11 -34.22 -3.33
C MET A 212 28.43 -34.47 -4.69
N LEU A 213 28.72 -33.65 -5.70
CA LEU A 213 28.21 -33.83 -7.06
C LEU A 213 28.73 -35.11 -7.71
N LEU A 214 30.03 -35.39 -7.57
CA LEU A 214 30.64 -36.61 -8.10
C LEU A 214 30.03 -37.88 -7.48
N ARG A 215 29.73 -37.86 -6.17
CA ARG A 215 29.04 -38.95 -5.47
C ARG A 215 27.60 -39.13 -5.98
N CYS A 216 26.88 -38.03 -6.19
CA CYS A 216 25.53 -38.06 -6.77
C CYS A 216 25.53 -38.63 -8.20
N GLU A 217 26.44 -38.18 -9.07
CA GLU A 217 26.59 -38.70 -10.44
C GLU A 217 26.90 -40.20 -10.45
N ALA A 218 27.79 -40.65 -9.57
CA ALA A 218 28.10 -42.07 -9.42
C ALA A 218 26.88 -42.89 -8.97
N HIS A 219 26.06 -42.36 -8.05
CA HIS A 219 24.83 -42.99 -7.58
C HIS A 219 23.78 -43.10 -8.70
N LEU A 220 23.52 -42.01 -9.43
CA LEU A 220 22.55 -42.01 -10.54
C LEU A 220 22.95 -42.94 -11.69
N ARG A 221 24.24 -43.18 -11.90
CA ARG A 221 24.74 -44.16 -12.89
C ARG A 221 24.60 -45.61 -12.43
N ALA A 222 24.42 -45.86 -11.13
CA ALA A 222 24.31 -47.19 -10.56
C ALA A 222 22.86 -47.67 -10.40
N VAL A 223 21.88 -46.79 -10.59
CA VAL A 223 20.43 -47.06 -10.59
C VAL A 223 19.93 -47.16 -12.03
#